data_AF-G9N3W4-F1
#
_entry.id   AF-G9N3W4-F1
#
_cell.length_a   1.000
_cell.length_b   1.000
_cell.length_c   1.000
_cell.angle_alpha   90.00
_cell.angle_beta   90.00
_cell.angle_gamma   90.00
#
_symmetry.space_group_name_H-M   'P 1'
#
loop_
_entity.id
_entity.type
_entity.pdbx_description
1 polymer ?
#
loop_
_entity_poly.entity_id
_entity_poly.type
_entity_poly.pdbx_seq_one_letter_code
_entity_poly.pdbx_strand_id
1 'polypeptide(L)'
;MISKWSSKSPKQQATRIRNNQRRHRAKVKAHITSLEEELAETRRQLIAAEHSIGALTAEVERLRSEARKKPTIASVAPVKYHSDSPMSHTVLEPPCCSLSHNQRQLGDSSSYERKAKADLSFDIPAMASIAFVTQYDCHSLPPPRPDESTTNCVAAYQIIGQQNFKGVDMEAIHQWLKSGYRRATRPGDGCTVVNSLLYSLINHLSPV
;
A
#
# COMPACT_ATOMS: atom_id res chain seq x y z
N MET A 1 15.49 29.46 47.40
CA MET A 1 15.43 30.72 46.64
C MET A 1 14.69 30.46 45.35
N ILE A 2 13.56 31.14 45.13
CA ILE A 2 12.61 30.85 44.03
C ILE A 2 13.09 31.47 42.72
N SER A 3 13.15 30.64 41.68
CA SER A 3 13.66 30.94 40.34
C SER A 3 12.80 32.02 39.67
N LYS A 4 13.41 33.17 39.35
CA LYS A 4 12.83 34.18 38.45
C LYS A 4 12.85 33.66 37.02
N TRP A 5 11.81 32.95 36.61
CA TRP A 5 11.55 32.73 35.19
C TRP A 5 11.18 34.09 34.59
N SER A 6 12.13 34.71 33.89
CA SER A 6 11.92 35.96 33.17
C SER A 6 10.74 35.79 32.20
N SER A 7 9.61 36.38 32.55
CA SER A 7 8.45 36.49 31.66
C SER A 7 8.85 37.38 30.49
N LYS A 8 9.20 36.77 29.35
CA LYS A 8 9.62 37.50 28.14
C LYS A 8 8.53 38.51 27.77
N SER A 9 8.94 39.72 27.40
CA SER A 9 7.95 40.76 27.09
C SER A 9 7.12 40.36 25.87
N PRO A 10 5.84 40.78 25.77
CA PRO A 10 4.97 40.46 24.63
C PRO A 10 5.60 40.78 23.27
N LYS A 11 6.39 41.86 23.18
CA LYS A 11 7.13 42.25 21.96
C LYS A 11 8.22 41.23 21.57
N GLN A 12 8.94 40.69 22.55
CA GLN A 12 9.94 39.64 22.31
C GLN A 12 9.27 38.33 21.86
N GLN A 13 8.12 37.98 22.45
CA GLN A 13 7.36 36.80 22.07
C GLN A 13 6.80 36.89 20.63
N ALA A 14 6.20 38.03 20.26
CA ALA A 14 5.72 38.26 18.89
C ALA A 14 6.84 38.16 17.84
N THR A 15 8.04 38.61 18.18
CA THR A 15 9.22 38.51 17.30
C THR A 15 9.67 37.06 17.11
N ARG A 16 9.67 36.26 18.18
CA ARG A 16 9.98 34.82 18.11
C ARG A 16 9.00 34.08 17.22
N ILE A 17 7.71 34.34 17.36
CA ILE A 17 6.66 33.72 16.55
C ILE A 17 6.88 34.06 15.06
N ARG A 18 7.10 35.33 14.72
CA ARG A 18 7.40 35.74 13.34
C ARG A 18 8.64 35.06 12.77
N ASN A 19 9.72 34.99 13.55
CA ASN A 19 10.96 34.34 13.11
C ASN A 19 10.79 32.83 12.92
N ASN A 20 10.06 32.16 13.81
CA ASN A 20 9.74 30.75 13.65
C ASN A 20 8.91 30.53 12.39
N GLN A 21 7.85 31.34 12.20
CA GLN A 21 7.00 31.25 11.02
C GLN A 21 7.78 31.51 9.72
N ARG A 22 8.72 32.45 9.72
CA ARG A 22 9.62 32.71 8.57
C ARG A 22 10.49 31.49 8.27
N ARG A 23 11.08 30.86 9.30
CA ARG A 23 11.90 29.65 9.14
C ARG A 23 11.06 28.48 8.63
N HIS A 24 9.86 28.28 9.17
CA HIS A 24 8.94 27.25 8.71
C HIS A 24 8.57 27.46 7.24
N ARG A 25 8.16 28.67 6.85
CA ARG A 25 7.87 28.99 5.44
C ARG A 25 9.07 28.77 4.53
N ALA A 26 10.28 29.15 4.96
CA ALA A 26 11.49 28.91 4.18
C ALA A 26 11.76 27.41 3.97
N LYS A 27 11.63 26.59 5.03
CA LYS A 27 11.78 25.13 4.95
C LYS A 27 10.74 24.49 4.02
N VAL A 28 9.47 24.89 4.17
CA VAL A 28 8.38 24.38 3.31
C VAL A 28 8.64 24.74 1.86
N LYS A 29 9.04 25.99 1.57
CA LYS A 29 9.39 26.41 0.22
C LYS A 29 10.55 25.59 -0.35
N ALA A 30 11.62 25.39 0.42
CA ALA A 30 12.77 24.59 0.00
C ALA A 30 12.40 23.11 -0.27
N HIS A 31 11.49 22.55 0.53
CA HIS A 31 11.00 21.19 0.31
C HIS A 31 10.15 21.09 -0.96
N ILE A 32 9.24 22.05 -1.19
CA ILE A 32 8.43 22.10 -2.42
C ILE A 32 9.34 22.18 -3.65
N THR A 33 10.33 23.07 -3.65
CA THR A 33 11.26 23.18 -4.78
C THR A 33 12.04 21.89 -5.02
N SER A 34 12.49 21.23 -3.95
CA SER A 34 13.17 19.93 -4.05
C SER A 34 12.26 18.86 -4.67
N LEU A 35 10.99 18.80 -4.25
CA LEU A 35 10.03 17.85 -4.82
C LEU A 35 9.70 18.15 -6.28
N GLU A 36 9.56 19.42 -6.64
CA GLU A 36 9.34 19.85 -8.03
C GLU A 36 10.53 19.47 -8.93
N GLU A 37 11.76 19.63 -8.44
CA GLU A 37 12.98 19.20 -9.15
C GLU A 37 13.04 17.68 -9.34
N GLU A 38 12.78 16.90 -8.29
CA GLU A 38 12.76 15.43 -8.34
C GLU A 38 11.69 14.90 -9.30
N LEU A 39 10.51 15.53 -9.27
CA LEU A 39 9.41 15.20 -10.17
C LEU A 39 9.75 15.56 -11.62
N ALA A 40 10.42 16.69 -11.87
CA ALA A 40 10.88 17.05 -13.20
C ALA A 40 11.92 16.05 -13.72
N GLU A 41 12.85 15.62 -12.87
CA GLU A 41 13.86 14.63 -13.24
C GLU A 41 13.24 13.26 -13.54
N THR A 42 12.36 12.77 -12.67
CA THR A 42 11.69 11.48 -12.86
C THR A 42 10.88 11.47 -14.17
N ARG A 43 10.19 12.58 -14.48
CA ARG A 43 9.48 12.72 -15.76
C ARG A 43 10.42 12.67 -16.96
N ARG A 44 11.60 13.31 -16.89
CA ARG A 44 12.60 13.22 -17.96
C ARG A 44 13.08 11.79 -18.16
N GLN A 45 13.38 11.09 -17.08
CA GLN A 45 13.82 9.69 -17.13
C GLN A 45 12.74 8.79 -17.74
N LEU A 46 11.47 8.99 -17.35
CA LEU A 46 10.34 8.24 -17.92
C LEU A 46 10.24 8.43 -19.43
N ILE A 47 10.27 9.68 -19.90
CA ILE A 47 10.19 10.00 -21.34
C ILE A 47 11.36 9.35 -22.10
N ALA A 48 12.58 9.42 -21.55
CA ALA A 48 13.76 8.81 -22.17
C ALA A 48 13.66 7.27 -22.24
N ALA A 49 13.12 6.64 -21.18
CA ALA A 49 12.88 5.20 -21.13
C ALA A 49 11.81 4.77 -22.14
N GLU A 50 10.69 5.49 -22.21
CA GLU A 50 9.62 5.24 -23.18
C GLU A 50 10.13 5.32 -24.62
N HIS A 51 10.94 6.34 -24.94
CA HIS A 51 11.58 6.46 -26.26
C HIS A 51 12.52 5.27 -26.55
N SER A 52 13.32 4.85 -25.56
CA SER A 52 14.23 3.71 -25.71
C SER A 52 13.47 2.40 -25.95
N ILE A 53 12.37 2.18 -25.22
CA ILE A 53 11.48 1.02 -25.41
C ILE A 53 10.88 1.06 -26.82
N GLY A 54 10.40 2.22 -27.28
CA GLY A 54 9.86 2.38 -28.63
C GLY A 54 10.88 2.03 -29.71
N ALA A 55 12.11 2.55 -29.60
CA ALA A 55 13.18 2.28 -30.55
C ALA A 55 13.58 0.80 -30.59
N LEU A 56 13.75 0.18 -29.42
CA LEU A 56 14.08 -1.25 -29.33
C LEU A 56 12.96 -2.15 -29.83
N THR A 57 11.71 -1.77 -29.58
CA THR A 57 10.53 -2.52 -30.06
C THR A 57 10.50 -2.51 -31.60
N ALA A 58 10.69 -1.34 -32.21
CA ALA A 58 10.76 -1.22 -33.67
C ALA A 58 11.92 -2.04 -34.27
N GLU A 59 13.07 -2.07 -33.61
CA GLU A 59 14.23 -2.87 -34.04
C GLU A 59 13.96 -4.38 -33.95
N VAL A 60 13.34 -4.84 -32.86
CA VAL A 60 12.93 -6.24 -32.71
C VAL A 60 11.93 -6.65 -33.80
N GLU A 61 10.96 -5.79 -34.11
CA GLU A 61 10.01 -6.03 -35.19
C GLU A 61 10.69 -6.10 -36.56
N ARG A 62 11.64 -5.18 -36.83
CA ARG A 62 12.46 -5.19 -38.04
C ARG A 62 13.22 -6.52 -38.18
N LEU A 63 13.96 -6.92 -37.15
CA LEU A 63 14.74 -8.16 -37.13
C LEU A 63 13.86 -9.41 -37.30
N ARG A 64 12.69 -9.45 -36.65
CA ARG A 64 11.72 -10.54 -36.82
C ARG A 64 11.18 -10.59 -38.25
N SER A 65 10.92 -9.44 -38.86
CA SER A 65 10.46 -9.36 -40.25
C SER A 65 11.54 -9.86 -41.23
N GLU A 66 12.81 -9.56 -40.98
CA GLU A 66 13.95 -10.01 -41.80
C GLU A 66 14.18 -11.51 -41.64
N ALA A 67 14.11 -12.03 -40.42
CA ALA A 67 14.17 -13.47 -40.15
C ALA A 67 13.04 -14.22 -40.87
N ARG A 68 11.84 -13.62 -40.99
CA ARG A 68 10.72 -14.19 -41.74
C ARG A 68 10.90 -14.14 -43.26
N LYS A 69 11.63 -13.13 -43.78
CA LYS A 69 11.88 -12.94 -45.23
C LYS A 69 13.04 -13.76 -45.78
N LYS A 70 13.95 -14.23 -44.92
CA LYS A 70 15.10 -15.05 -45.36
C LYS A 70 14.58 -16.37 -45.97
N PRO A 71 14.76 -16.63 -47.28
CA PRO A 71 14.32 -17.87 -47.87
C PRO A 71 15.23 -19.00 -47.37
N THR A 72 14.61 -20.04 -46.83
CA THR A 72 15.22 -21.35 -46.60
C THR A 72 15.70 -21.89 -47.95
N ILE A 73 16.95 -21.64 -48.33
CA ILE A 73 17.62 -22.49 -49.32
C ILE A 73 17.99 -23.78 -48.59
N ALA A 74 17.02 -24.67 -48.52
CA ALA A 74 17.17 -26.12 -48.39
C ALA A 74 15.82 -26.76 -48.73
N SER A 75 15.59 -26.93 -50.03
CA SER A 75 14.65 -27.90 -50.57
C SER A 75 15.02 -29.28 -50.06
N VAL A 76 14.11 -29.96 -49.34
CA VAL A 76 13.53 -31.25 -49.77
C VAL A 76 12.18 -31.43 -49.05
N ALA A 77 11.12 -31.66 -49.83
CA ALA A 77 9.89 -32.32 -49.41
C ALA A 77 9.49 -33.31 -50.54
N PRO A 78 8.57 -34.28 -50.35
CA PRO A 78 8.04 -34.91 -49.13
C PRO A 78 8.11 -36.46 -49.18
N VAL A 79 8.38 -37.13 -48.06
CA VAL A 79 8.07 -38.57 -47.97
C VAL A 79 6.63 -38.71 -47.46
N LYS A 80 5.77 -39.25 -48.33
CA LYS A 80 4.40 -39.65 -47.99
C LYS A 80 4.46 -40.82 -47.00
N TYR A 81 3.92 -40.63 -45.81
CA TYR A 81 3.37 -41.72 -45.01
C TYR A 81 1.88 -41.43 -44.79
N HIS A 82 1.07 -42.18 -45.53
CA HIS A 82 -0.28 -42.52 -45.10
C HIS A 82 -0.15 -43.72 -44.16
N SER A 83 -0.68 -43.60 -42.95
CA SER A 83 -1.35 -44.72 -42.27
C SER A 83 -2.36 -44.15 -41.29
N ASP A 84 -3.56 -44.67 -41.43
CA ASP A 84 -4.78 -44.23 -40.79
C ASP A 84 -4.81 -44.48 -39.27
N SER A 85 -5.42 -43.53 -38.57
CA SER A 85 -6.62 -43.73 -37.76
C SER A 85 -6.51 -43.38 -36.26
N PRO A 86 -7.55 -42.73 -35.69
CA PRO A 86 -7.54 -42.10 -34.37
C PRO A 86 -8.22 -42.97 -33.30
N MET A 87 -7.80 -42.84 -32.04
CA MET A 87 -8.65 -43.18 -30.90
C MET A 87 -8.64 -42.09 -29.84
N SER A 88 -9.84 -41.59 -29.63
CA SER A 88 -10.31 -40.61 -28.67
C SER A 88 -10.28 -41.15 -27.25
N HIS A 89 -9.81 -40.34 -26.29
CA HIS A 89 -10.19 -40.48 -24.88
C HIS A 89 -10.53 -39.10 -24.31
N THR A 90 -11.81 -38.79 -24.48
CA THR A 90 -12.75 -38.15 -23.56
C THR A 90 -12.21 -37.39 -22.36
N VAL A 91 -12.53 -36.09 -22.35
CA VAL A 91 -12.65 -35.19 -21.20
C VAL A 91 -13.61 -35.78 -20.17
N LEU A 92 -13.17 -35.96 -18.92
CA LEU A 92 -14.06 -36.02 -17.76
C LEU A 92 -13.28 -35.69 -16.47
N GLU A 93 -13.51 -34.47 -15.96
CA GLU A 93 -13.38 -34.17 -14.53
C GLU A 93 -14.25 -35.10 -13.69
N PRO A 94 -13.82 -35.47 -12.47
CA PRO A 94 -14.71 -35.90 -11.40
C PRO A 94 -14.90 -34.82 -10.30
N PRO A 95 -16.04 -34.87 -9.57
CA PRO A 95 -16.64 -33.73 -8.85
C PRO A 95 -16.54 -33.83 -7.32
N CYS A 96 -17.10 -32.81 -6.65
CA CYS A 96 -17.50 -32.65 -5.22
C CYS A 96 -16.68 -31.57 -4.47
N CYS A 97 -17.24 -30.50 -3.87
CA CYS A 97 -18.61 -30.22 -3.44
C CYS A 97 -18.94 -28.71 -3.51
N SER A 98 -20.21 -28.45 -3.77
CA SER A 98 -20.90 -27.19 -3.90
C SER A 98 -21.07 -26.42 -2.58
N LEU A 99 -21.10 -25.09 -2.63
CA LEU A 99 -22.04 -24.31 -1.81
C LEU A 99 -22.49 -23.02 -2.53
N SER A 100 -23.65 -23.14 -3.17
CA SER A 100 -24.74 -22.18 -3.35
C SER A 100 -24.44 -20.71 -3.68
N HIS A 101 -24.60 -20.45 -4.97
CA HIS A 101 -25.35 -19.34 -5.55
C HIS A 101 -26.44 -18.73 -4.64
N ASN A 102 -26.39 -17.42 -4.43
CA ASN A 102 -27.61 -16.60 -4.28
C ASN A 102 -27.48 -15.40 -5.22
N GLN A 103 -27.90 -15.61 -6.46
CA GLN A 103 -28.24 -14.54 -7.38
C GLN A 103 -29.72 -14.21 -7.20
N ARG A 104 -30.02 -13.00 -6.75
CA ARG A 104 -31.23 -12.28 -7.16
C ARG A 104 -30.80 -10.99 -7.83
N GLN A 105 -31.01 -11.00 -9.15
CA GLN A 105 -31.23 -9.87 -10.06
C GLN A 105 -32.20 -8.82 -9.46
N LEU A 106 -32.34 -7.56 -9.89
CA LEU A 106 -31.91 -6.79 -11.08
C LEU A 106 -32.14 -5.31 -10.70
N GLY A 107 -31.36 -4.34 -11.19
CA GLY A 107 -31.72 -2.94 -10.98
C GLY A 107 -30.67 -1.88 -11.33
N ASP A 108 -30.22 -1.91 -12.57
CA ASP A 108 -29.89 -0.75 -13.42
C ASP A 108 -28.79 0.29 -13.07
N SER A 109 -27.95 0.48 -14.08
CA SER A 109 -27.29 1.71 -14.54
C SER A 109 -25.87 2.11 -14.09
N SER A 110 -25.03 2.17 -15.12
CA SER A 110 -23.82 2.99 -15.34
C SER A 110 -22.51 2.50 -14.71
N SER A 111 -21.72 1.69 -15.42
CA SER A 111 -20.67 2.15 -16.37
C SER A 111 -19.64 3.08 -15.73
N TYR A 112 -18.49 2.55 -15.32
CA TYR A 112 -17.20 2.70 -16.04
C TYR A 112 -16.11 1.84 -15.35
N GLU A 113 -15.55 0.89 -16.09
CA GLU A 113 -14.27 0.27 -15.75
C GLU A 113 -13.15 1.33 -15.82
N ARG A 114 -12.26 1.34 -14.82
CA ARG A 114 -10.84 1.52 -15.11
C ARG A 114 -9.98 0.86 -14.04
N LYS A 115 -9.30 -0.20 -14.48
CA LYS A 115 -8.16 -0.83 -13.80
C LYS A 115 -7.11 0.23 -13.45
N ALA A 116 -6.74 0.30 -12.17
CA ALA A 116 -5.46 0.86 -11.76
C ALA A 116 -4.66 -0.26 -11.11
N LYS A 117 -3.53 -0.61 -11.74
CA LYS A 117 -2.53 -1.48 -11.14
C LYS A 117 -1.97 -0.75 -9.93
N ALA A 118 -2.22 -1.28 -8.74
CA ALA A 118 -1.50 -0.87 -7.55
C ALA A 118 -0.07 -1.41 -7.66
N ASP A 119 0.87 -0.48 -7.75
CA ASP A 119 2.28 -0.68 -7.49
C ASP A 119 2.41 -1.08 -6.01
N LEU A 120 2.45 -2.39 -5.78
CA LEU A 120 2.59 -2.96 -4.46
C LEU A 120 4.08 -3.22 -4.22
N SER A 121 4.78 -2.16 -3.82
CA SER A 121 5.94 -2.32 -2.93
C SER A 121 5.41 -2.86 -1.60
N PHE A 122 5.24 -4.19 -1.53
CA PHE A 122 4.73 -4.89 -0.36
C PHE A 122 5.82 -4.96 0.70
N ASP A 123 5.75 -4.08 1.69
CA ASP A 123 6.37 -4.30 2.99
C ASP A 123 5.67 -5.51 3.65
N ILE A 124 6.30 -6.68 3.56
CA ILE A 124 5.82 -7.97 4.09
C ILE A 124 5.40 -7.94 5.58
N PRO A 125 5.88 -7.04 6.48
CA PRO A 125 5.34 -6.90 7.84
C PRO A 125 3.93 -6.28 7.95
N ALA A 126 3.48 -5.54 6.94
CA ALA A 126 2.21 -4.82 6.99
C ALA A 126 1.00 -5.74 6.77
N MET A 127 1.12 -6.80 5.97
CA MET A 127 0.01 -7.71 5.67
C MET A 127 -0.37 -8.61 6.84
N ALA A 128 0.60 -9.12 7.60
CA ALA A 128 0.34 -9.90 8.81
C ALA A 128 -0.37 -9.06 9.88
N SER A 129 0.04 -7.80 10.01
CA SER A 129 -0.55 -6.83 10.93
C SER A 129 -1.99 -6.47 10.55
N ILE A 130 -2.28 -6.32 9.25
CA ILE A 130 -3.62 -6.03 8.73
C ILE A 130 -4.54 -7.24 8.90
N ALA A 131 -4.09 -8.44 8.53
CA ALA A 131 -4.87 -9.67 8.66
C ALA A 131 -5.36 -9.89 10.10
N PHE A 132 -4.47 -9.66 11.08
CA PHE A 132 -4.77 -9.82 12.49
C PHE A 132 -5.88 -8.88 12.98
N VAL A 133 -5.88 -7.61 12.54
CA VAL A 133 -6.90 -6.63 12.94
C VAL A 133 -8.23 -6.84 12.22
N THR A 134 -8.19 -7.24 10.95
CA THR A 134 -9.41 -7.46 10.14
C THR A 134 -10.26 -8.65 10.60
N GLN A 135 -9.69 -9.56 11.40
CA GLN A 135 -10.41 -10.70 11.96
C GLN A 135 -11.34 -10.30 13.13
N TYR A 136 -11.12 -9.14 13.75
CA TYR A 136 -11.91 -8.71 14.89
C TYR A 136 -13.10 -7.85 14.47
N ASP A 137 -14.29 -8.25 14.92
CA ASP A 137 -15.53 -7.53 14.65
C ASP A 137 -15.53 -6.16 15.33
N CYS A 138 -15.13 -5.15 14.57
CA CYS A 138 -15.08 -3.75 14.97
C CYS A 138 -16.48 -3.21 15.34
N HIS A 139 -17.55 -3.88 14.91
CA HIS A 139 -18.92 -3.52 15.27
C HIS A 139 -19.28 -3.88 16.72
N SER A 140 -18.47 -4.67 17.43
CA SER A 140 -18.66 -4.97 18.86
C SER A 140 -17.91 -4.00 19.80
N LEU A 141 -16.99 -3.19 19.27
CA LEU A 141 -16.15 -2.30 20.08
C LEU A 141 -16.91 -1.07 20.60
N PRO A 142 -16.58 -0.55 21.79
CA PRO A 142 -17.17 0.68 22.30
C PRO A 142 -16.75 1.89 21.44
N PRO A 143 -17.60 2.92 21.31
CA PRO A 143 -17.22 4.15 20.63
C PRO A 143 -16.13 4.90 21.43
N PRO A 144 -15.29 5.72 20.77
CA PRO A 144 -14.34 6.60 21.45
C PRO A 144 -15.08 7.60 22.35
N ARG A 145 -14.53 7.90 23.52
CA ARG A 145 -15.07 8.98 24.35
C ARG A 145 -14.68 10.35 23.79
N PRO A 146 -15.43 11.43 24.05
CA PRO A 146 -15.14 12.76 23.52
C PRO A 146 -13.75 13.32 23.93
N ASP A 147 -13.21 12.84 25.04
CA ASP A 147 -11.91 13.19 25.61
C ASP A 147 -10.77 12.24 25.19
N GLU A 148 -11.08 11.12 24.53
CA GLU A 148 -10.11 10.14 24.10
C GLU A 148 -9.62 10.44 22.68
N SER A 149 -8.32 10.66 22.54
CA SER A 149 -7.66 10.67 21.24
C SER A 149 -7.34 9.23 20.83
N THR A 150 -7.82 8.81 19.65
CA THR A 150 -7.58 7.47 19.12
C THR A 150 -6.84 7.51 17.79
N THR A 151 -6.14 6.41 17.49
CA THR A 151 -5.42 6.19 16.22
C THR A 151 -6.01 4.98 15.52
N ASN A 152 -6.13 5.02 14.19
CA ASN A 152 -6.59 3.86 13.41
C ASN A 152 -5.73 2.62 13.70
N CYS A 153 -6.35 1.46 13.88
CA CYS A 153 -5.62 0.24 14.23
C CYS A 153 -4.55 -0.12 13.20
N VAL A 154 -4.80 0.05 11.90
CA VAL A 154 -3.81 -0.22 10.85
C VAL A 154 -2.59 0.67 11.04
N ALA A 155 -2.81 1.97 11.24
CA ALA A 155 -1.73 2.92 11.49
C ALA A 155 -1.00 2.61 12.81
N ALA A 156 -1.73 2.25 13.87
CA ALA A 156 -1.15 1.91 15.16
C ALA A 156 -0.23 0.69 15.08
N TYR A 157 -0.65 -0.38 14.40
CA TYR A 157 0.17 -1.57 14.22
C TYR A 157 1.38 -1.36 13.31
N GLN A 158 1.28 -0.46 12.31
CA GLN A 158 2.45 -0.04 11.53
C GLN A 158 3.49 0.66 12.42
N ILE A 159 3.05 1.59 13.27
CA ILE A 159 3.94 2.28 14.22
C ILE A 159 4.58 1.27 15.19
N ILE A 160 3.79 0.34 15.72
CA ILE A 160 4.27 -0.71 16.63
C ILE A 160 5.33 -1.58 15.94
N GLY A 161 5.07 -2.03 14.71
CA GLY A 161 6.03 -2.84 13.95
C GLY A 161 7.37 -2.14 13.75
N GLN A 162 7.36 -0.82 13.52
CA GLN A 162 8.58 -0.02 13.37
C GLN A 162 9.33 0.19 14.70
N GLN A 163 8.63 0.19 15.83
CA GLN A 163 9.21 0.49 17.15
C GLN A 163 9.40 -0.74 18.03
N ASN A 164 9.08 -1.93 17.54
CA ASN A 164 9.23 -3.19 18.25
C ASN A 164 10.68 -3.70 18.27
N PHE A 165 11.63 -2.88 18.74
CA PHE A 165 13.04 -3.27 18.85
C PHE A 165 13.28 -4.42 19.82
N LYS A 166 12.37 -4.60 20.80
CA LYS A 166 12.39 -5.72 21.73
C LYS A 166 11.91 -7.05 21.13
N GLY A 167 11.31 -7.05 19.94
CA GLY A 167 10.77 -8.26 19.32
C GLY A 167 9.63 -8.89 20.11
N VAL A 168 8.80 -8.09 20.77
CA VAL A 168 7.61 -8.58 21.50
C VAL A 168 6.62 -9.18 20.51
N ASP A 169 6.04 -10.33 20.85
CA ASP A 169 5.09 -11.01 20.00
C ASP A 169 3.79 -10.22 19.80
N MET A 170 3.16 -10.41 18.63
CA MET A 170 1.95 -9.69 18.24
C MET A 170 0.74 -10.03 19.12
N GLU A 171 0.64 -11.24 19.64
CA GLU A 171 -0.43 -11.64 20.57
C GLU A 171 -0.28 -10.90 21.90
N ALA A 172 0.95 -10.77 22.41
CA ALA A 172 1.23 -10.00 23.62
C ALA A 172 0.94 -8.50 23.44
N ILE A 173 1.30 -7.94 22.28
CA ILE A 173 0.96 -6.57 21.88
C ILE A 173 -0.57 -6.39 21.83
N HIS A 174 -1.30 -7.33 21.25
CA HIS A 174 -2.75 -7.27 21.18
C HIS A 174 -3.38 -7.30 22.57
N GLN A 175 -2.94 -8.23 23.41
CA GLN A 175 -3.44 -8.37 24.78
C GLN A 175 -3.21 -7.09 25.59
N TRP A 176 -2.10 -6.37 25.34
CA TRP A 176 -1.84 -5.05 25.95
C TRP A 176 -2.84 -3.99 25.48
N LEU A 177 -3.13 -3.94 24.18
CA LEU A 177 -3.99 -2.92 23.59
C LEU A 177 -5.49 -3.24 23.72
N LYS A 178 -5.84 -4.44 24.18
CA LYS A 178 -7.22 -4.97 24.24
C LYS A 178 -8.22 -4.01 24.89
N SER A 179 -7.86 -3.39 26.02
CA SER A 179 -8.72 -2.43 26.71
C SER A 179 -8.85 -1.07 26.00
N GLY A 180 -7.93 -0.78 25.08
CA GLY A 180 -7.84 0.45 24.32
C GLY A 180 -8.55 0.43 22.98
N TYR A 181 -9.06 -0.70 22.52
CA TYR A 181 -9.77 -0.74 21.25
C TYR A 181 -11.09 0.03 21.31
N ARG A 182 -11.37 0.76 20.24
CA ARG A 182 -12.58 1.54 20.02
C ARG A 182 -13.04 1.34 18.57
N ARG A 183 -14.32 1.49 18.32
CA ARG A 183 -14.82 1.60 16.94
C ARG A 183 -14.38 2.92 16.33
N ALA A 184 -14.09 2.97 15.03
CA ALA A 184 -13.87 4.25 14.36
C ALA A 184 -15.12 5.14 14.37
N THR A 185 -14.92 6.46 14.41
CA THR A 185 -16.01 7.45 14.41
C THR A 185 -16.79 7.43 13.09
N ARG A 186 -16.10 7.18 11.98
CA ARG A 186 -16.72 7.07 10.65
C ARG A 186 -17.06 5.61 10.37
N PRO A 187 -18.28 5.33 9.87
CA PRO A 187 -18.63 3.99 9.39
C PRO A 187 -17.66 3.54 8.28
N GLY A 188 -17.14 2.32 8.38
CA GLY A 188 -16.23 1.74 7.39
C GLY A 188 -14.73 1.88 7.71
N ASP A 189 -14.34 2.78 8.63
CA ASP A 189 -12.93 3.02 8.98
C ASP A 189 -12.34 1.96 9.95
N GLY A 190 -13.14 0.97 10.37
CA GLY A 190 -12.71 -0.16 11.18
C GLY A 190 -12.52 0.16 12.67
N CYS A 191 -11.43 -0.34 13.27
CA CYS A 191 -11.09 -0.05 14.66
C CYS A 191 -10.07 1.06 14.82
N THR A 192 -10.09 1.65 16.00
CA THR A 192 -9.09 2.57 16.50
C THR A 192 -8.61 2.11 17.87
N VAL A 193 -7.46 2.61 18.32
CA VAL A 193 -6.89 2.34 19.64
C VAL A 193 -6.62 3.65 20.36
N VAL A 194 -6.88 3.69 21.66
CA VAL A 194 -6.62 4.88 22.49
C VAL A 194 -5.12 5.21 22.54
N ASN A 195 -4.79 6.47 22.27
CA ASN A 195 -3.42 6.95 22.12
C ASN A 195 -2.57 6.79 23.39
N SER A 196 -3.15 6.96 24.57
CA SER A 196 -2.40 6.80 25.83
C SER A 196 -1.85 5.38 25.99
N LEU A 197 -2.63 4.36 25.64
CA LEU A 197 -2.21 2.95 25.65
C LEU A 197 -1.19 2.65 24.54
N LEU A 198 -1.44 3.16 23.33
CA LEU A 198 -0.52 3.00 22.20
C LEU A 198 0.87 3.56 22.52
N TYR A 199 0.96 4.80 23.02
CA TYR A 199 2.25 5.40 23.37
C TYR A 199 2.90 4.75 24.59
N SER A 200 2.11 4.30 25.57
CA SER A 200 2.64 3.52 26.71
C SER A 200 3.30 2.23 26.24
N LEU A 201 2.70 1.52 25.28
CA LEU A 201 3.28 0.33 24.69
C LEU A 201 4.54 0.67 23.88
N ILE A 202 4.48 1.68 23.03
CA ILE A 202 5.63 2.12 22.23
C ILE A 202 6.86 2.43 23.11
N ASN A 203 6.68 3.16 24.21
CA ASN A 203 7.76 3.42 25.17
C ASN A 203 8.32 2.14 25.80
N HIS A 204 7.48 1.12 25.98
CA HIS A 204 7.94 -0.18 26.45
C HIS A 204 8.74 -0.92 25.36
N LEU A 205 8.33 -0.84 24.09
CA LEU A 205 8.93 -1.57 22.97
C LEU A 205 10.26 -0.98 22.46
N SER A 206 10.44 0.32 22.63
CA SER A 206 11.65 1.06 22.23
C SER A 206 12.36 1.64 23.45
N PRO A 207 13.28 0.89 24.09
CA PRO A 207 14.09 1.44 25.16
C PRO A 207 15.09 2.43 24.55
N VAL A 208 14.88 3.71 24.82
CA VAL A 208 15.84 4.78 24.54
C VAL A 208 17.13 4.55 25.34
#